data_AF-A0A225E865-F1
#
_entry.id   AF-A0A225E865-F1
#
_cell.length_a   1.000
_cell.length_b   1.000
_cell.length_c   1.000
_cell.angle_alpha   90.00
_cell.angle_beta   90.00
_cell.angle_gamma   90.00
#
_symmetry.space_group_name_H-M   'P 1'
#
loop_
_entity.id
_entity.type
_entity.pdbx_description
1 polymer ?
#
loop_
_entity_poly.entity_id
_entity_poly.type
_entity_poly.pdbx_seq_one_letter_code
_entity_poly.pdbx_strand_id
1 'polypeptide(L)'
;MTRTLLDRRRRRLGITTGALARMSKVPVATVNRILADPGKVRFEHVAAVGQILGVDFVTARKMPVERVLQDRVLVKARYVAKVVQGTQGLEAAGVDSVGYQKLVDVAAKTLLAGKKRKLWDED
;
A
#
# COMPACT_ATOMS: atom_id res chain seq x y z
N MET A 1 -6.69 -6.01 23.51
CA MET A 1 -6.87 -4.98 22.46
C MET A 1 -5.52 -4.42 22.05
N THR A 2 -5.07 -4.70 20.83
CA THR A 2 -3.84 -4.13 20.29
C THR A 2 -4.01 -2.62 20.13
N ARG A 3 -3.18 -1.81 20.80
CA ARG A 3 -3.26 -0.34 20.67
C ARG A 3 -2.75 0.09 19.30
N THR A 4 -3.49 0.99 18.66
CA THR A 4 -3.12 1.55 17.35
C THR A 4 -1.82 2.36 17.44
N LEU A 5 -1.18 2.61 16.29
CA LEU A 5 -0.03 3.52 16.20
C LEU A 5 -0.35 4.90 16.78
N LEU A 6 -1.54 5.44 16.43
CA LEU A 6 -1.98 6.78 16.83
C LEU A 6 -2.23 6.88 18.35
N ASP A 7 -2.87 5.89 18.98
CA ASP A 7 -3.03 5.91 20.45
C ASP A 7 -1.70 5.80 21.19
N ARG A 8 -0.79 4.95 20.70
CA ARG A 8 0.57 4.86 21.27
C ARG A 8 1.31 6.20 21.16
N ARG A 9 1.23 6.87 20.00
CA ARG A 9 1.88 8.16 19.77
C ARG A 9 1.30 9.26 20.66
N ARG A 10 -0.03 9.38 20.72
CA ARG A 10 -0.75 10.33 21.59
C ARG A 10 -0.32 10.19 23.05
N ARG A 11 -0.28 8.96 23.58
CA ARG A 11 0.13 8.69 24.97
C ARG A 11 1.58 9.09 25.23
N ARG A 12 2.50 8.78 24.32
CA ARG A 12 3.91 9.20 24.44
C ARG A 12 4.09 10.71 24.45
N LEU A 13 3.21 11.45 23.76
CA LEU A 13 3.19 12.91 23.73
C LEU A 13 2.42 13.54 24.91
N GLY A 14 1.76 12.75 25.76
CA GLY A 14 0.97 13.27 26.89
C GLY A 14 -0.31 14.01 26.50
N ILE A 15 -0.78 13.89 25.25
CA ILE A 15 -1.94 14.65 24.75
C ILE A 15 -3.24 13.96 25.17
N THR A 16 -4.17 14.68 25.79
CA THR A 16 -5.51 14.12 26.12
C THR A 16 -6.38 14.01 24.87
N THR A 17 -7.36 13.11 24.85
CA THR A 17 -8.29 12.98 23.71
C THR A 17 -9.04 14.29 23.44
N GLY A 18 -9.46 15.01 24.48
CA GLY A 18 -10.13 16.30 24.34
C GLY A 18 -9.23 17.37 23.74
N ALA A 19 -7.96 17.44 24.17
CA ALA A 19 -6.99 18.34 23.58
C ALA A 19 -6.73 18.01 22.11
N LEU A 20 -6.56 16.72 21.79
CA LEU A 20 -6.36 16.25 20.43
C LEU A 20 -7.53 16.62 19.52
N ALA A 21 -8.77 16.38 19.97
CA ALA A 21 -10.00 16.73 19.26
C ALA A 21 -10.08 18.23 18.93
N ARG A 22 -9.78 19.08 19.92
CA ARG A 22 -9.76 20.54 19.75
C ARG A 22 -8.68 20.99 18.75
N MET A 23 -7.47 20.45 18.85
CA MET A 23 -6.35 20.83 17.98
C MET A 23 -6.55 20.35 16.53
N SER A 24 -7.08 19.14 16.35
CA SER A 24 -7.33 18.58 15.02
C SER A 24 -8.65 19.04 14.41
N LYS A 25 -9.49 19.79 15.14
CA LYS A 25 -10.87 20.16 14.76
C LYS A 25 -11.74 18.94 14.42
N VAL A 26 -11.51 17.81 15.07
CA VAL A 26 -12.27 16.57 14.88
C VAL A 26 -13.08 16.28 16.14
N PRO A 27 -14.38 15.93 16.03
CA PRO A 27 -15.20 15.62 17.20
C PRO A 27 -14.58 14.53 18.08
N VAL A 28 -14.71 14.66 19.40
CA VAL A 28 -14.12 13.71 20.39
C VAL A 28 -14.53 12.26 20.10
N ALA A 29 -15.79 12.02 19.74
CA ALA A 29 -16.28 10.69 19.37
C ALA A 29 -15.53 10.11 18.16
N THR A 30 -15.24 10.94 17.16
CA THR A 30 -14.47 10.56 15.98
C THR A 30 -13.00 10.32 16.33
N VAL A 31 -12.39 11.14 17.19
CA VAL A 31 -11.03 10.89 17.69
C VAL A 31 -10.96 9.55 18.42
N ASN A 32 -11.92 9.24 19.30
CA ASN A 32 -11.97 7.95 19.99
C ASN A 32 -12.06 6.78 19.01
N ARG A 33 -12.88 6.90 17.95
CA ARG A 33 -12.94 5.90 16.87
C ARG A 33 -11.60 5.76 16.16
N ILE A 34 -10.92 6.87 15.81
CA ILE A 34 -9.59 6.85 15.15
C ILE A 34 -8.55 6.15 16.03
N LEU A 35 -8.55 6.41 17.33
CA LEU A 35 -7.58 5.82 18.26
C LEU A 35 -7.81 4.32 18.47
N ALA A 36 -9.06 3.85 18.32
CA ALA A 36 -9.42 2.44 18.43
C ALA A 36 -9.25 1.67 17.12
N ASP A 37 -9.76 2.21 16.02
CA ASP A 37 -9.76 1.63 14.67
C ASP A 37 -9.83 2.74 13.59
N PRO A 38 -8.67 3.22 13.09
CA PRO A 38 -8.62 4.29 12.10
C PRO A 38 -9.18 3.88 10.73
N GLY A 39 -9.32 2.58 10.45
CA GLY A 39 -9.81 2.08 9.16
C GLY A 39 -11.29 2.34 8.89
N LYS A 40 -12.07 2.65 9.93
CA LYS A 40 -13.53 2.91 9.84
C LYS A 40 -13.88 4.39 9.82
N VAL A 41 -12.90 5.27 9.69
CA VAL A 41 -13.09 6.73 9.73
C VAL A 41 -12.56 7.35 8.43
N ARG A 42 -13.18 8.45 7.99
CA ARG A 42 -12.74 9.22 6.83
C ARG A 42 -11.25 9.56 6.97
N PHE A 43 -10.48 9.29 5.90
CA PHE A 43 -9.02 9.52 5.86
C PHE A 43 -8.63 10.94 6.25
N GLU A 44 -9.42 11.94 5.83
CA GLU A 44 -9.23 13.35 6.20
C GLU A 44 -9.09 13.56 7.72
N HIS A 45 -9.94 12.93 8.52
CA HIS A 45 -9.87 13.04 9.98
C HIS A 45 -8.66 12.30 10.55
N VAL A 46 -8.30 11.14 9.97
CA VAL A 46 -7.11 10.38 10.36
C VAL A 46 -5.85 11.19 10.07
N ALA A 47 -5.79 11.86 8.92
CA ALA A 47 -4.70 12.74 8.52
C ALA A 47 -4.60 13.98 9.44
N ALA A 48 -5.72 14.65 9.74
CA ALA A 48 -5.74 15.79 10.66
C ALA A 48 -5.26 15.42 12.07
N VAL A 49 -5.71 14.27 12.61
CA VAL A 49 -5.23 13.75 13.88
C VAL A 49 -3.75 13.35 13.81
N GLY A 50 -3.34 12.68 12.72
CA GLY A 50 -1.96 12.29 12.45
C GLY A 50 -0.99 13.47 12.47
N GLN A 51 -1.37 14.57 11.81
CA GLN A 51 -0.57 15.78 11.75
C GLN A 51 -0.28 16.36 13.14
N ILE A 52 -1.28 16.43 14.03
CA ILE A 52 -1.07 16.85 15.43
C ILE A 52 -0.14 15.91 16.20
N LEU A 53 -0.17 14.62 15.87
CA LEU A 53 0.68 13.59 16.48
C LEU A 53 2.08 13.49 15.84
N GLY A 54 2.38 14.35 14.87
CA GLY A 54 3.64 14.33 14.11
C GLY A 54 3.78 13.08 13.22
N VAL A 55 2.68 12.57 12.69
CA VAL A 55 2.63 11.49 11.72
C VAL A 55 2.22 12.07 10.37
N ASP A 56 3.15 12.06 9.42
CA ASP A 56 2.89 12.53 8.06
C ASP A 56 2.33 11.38 7.21
N PHE A 57 1.02 11.43 6.95
CA PHE A 57 0.34 10.52 6.02
C PHE A 57 0.21 11.08 4.61
N VAL A 58 0.52 12.37 4.43
CA VAL A 58 0.20 13.16 3.23
C VAL A 58 1.49 13.59 2.56
N THR A 59 2.54 12.76 2.57
CA THR A 59 3.64 12.98 1.64
C THR A 59 3.11 12.80 0.22
N ALA A 60 2.52 13.86 -0.34
CA ALA A 60 2.13 14.02 -1.73
C ALA A 60 3.38 14.18 -2.62
N ARG A 61 4.47 13.49 -2.25
CA ARG A 61 5.67 13.41 -3.06
C ARG A 61 5.30 12.63 -4.31
N LYS A 62 5.18 13.35 -5.42
CA LYS A 62 5.08 12.74 -6.74
C LYS A 62 6.30 11.86 -6.93
N MET A 63 6.06 10.56 -7.09
CA MET A 63 7.10 9.63 -7.48
C MET A 63 7.36 9.80 -8.98
N PRO A 64 8.61 9.70 -9.46
CA PRO A 64 8.89 9.68 -10.89
C PRO A 64 8.04 8.62 -11.59
N VAL A 65 7.48 8.98 -12.76
CA VAL A 65 6.58 8.10 -13.52
C VAL A 65 7.29 6.79 -13.86
N GLU A 66 8.59 6.87 -14.17
CA GLU A 66 9.45 5.75 -14.53
C GLU A 66 9.51 4.72 -13.39
N ARG A 67 9.61 5.20 -12.15
CA ARG A 67 9.64 4.34 -10.96
C ARG A 67 8.30 3.63 -10.75
N VAL A 68 7.19 4.37 -10.89
CA VAL A 68 5.85 3.78 -10.78
C VAL A 68 5.62 2.72 -11.85
N LEU A 69 6.08 2.97 -13.08
CA LEU A 69 5.99 2.01 -14.18
C LEU A 69 6.87 0.78 -13.95
N GLN A 70 8.10 0.94 -13.46
CA GLN A 70 9.00 -0.18 -13.11
C GLN A 70 8.39 -1.08 -12.03
N ASP A 71 7.90 -0.48 -10.94
CA ASP A 71 7.24 -1.23 -9.86
C ASP A 71 6.01 -1.99 -10.40
N ARG A 72 5.21 -1.34 -11.26
CA ARG A 72 4.02 -1.98 -11.84
C ARG A 72 4.36 -3.10 -12.81
N VAL A 73 5.40 -2.94 -13.64
CA VAL A 73 5.90 -3.99 -14.54
C VAL A 73 6.28 -5.23 -13.75
N LEU A 74 7.01 -5.09 -12.66
CA LEU A 74 7.44 -6.23 -11.84
C LEU A 74 6.24 -6.97 -11.23
N VAL A 75 5.24 -6.23 -10.73
CA VAL A 75 4.01 -6.83 -10.19
C VAL A 75 3.28 -7.63 -11.27
N LYS A 76 3.06 -7.04 -12.45
CA LYS A 76 2.34 -7.69 -13.55
C LYS A 76 3.13 -8.87 -14.14
N ALA A 77 4.45 -8.73 -14.28
CA ALA A 77 5.33 -9.80 -14.75
C ALA A 77 5.31 -11.02 -13.83
N ARG A 78 5.31 -10.82 -12.50
CA ARG A 78 5.17 -11.89 -11.52
C ARG A 78 3.81 -12.58 -11.59
N TYR A 79 2.74 -11.83 -11.84
CA TYR A 79 1.41 -12.39 -12.07
C TYR A 79 1.39 -13.27 -13.33
N VAL A 80 1.86 -12.74 -14.47
CA VAL A 80 1.95 -13.49 -15.73
C VAL A 80 2.80 -14.76 -15.55
N ALA A 81 3.97 -14.65 -14.92
CA ALA A 81 4.83 -15.81 -14.65
C ALA A 81 4.14 -16.86 -13.77
N LYS A 82 3.35 -16.43 -12.77
CA LYS A 82 2.54 -17.35 -11.95
C LYS A 82 1.45 -18.05 -12.75
N VAL A 83 0.74 -17.33 -13.61
CA VAL A 83 -0.29 -17.91 -14.49
C VAL A 83 0.34 -18.95 -15.40
N VAL A 84 1.44 -18.59 -16.07
CA VAL A 84 2.18 -19.51 -16.96
C VAL A 84 2.72 -20.72 -16.20
N GLN A 85 3.31 -20.54 -15.01
CA GLN A 85 3.78 -21.66 -14.19
C GLN A 85 2.62 -22.55 -13.73
N GLY A 86 1.48 -21.97 -13.35
CA GLY A 86 0.29 -22.71 -12.98
C GLY A 86 -0.26 -23.58 -14.12
N THR A 87 -0.23 -23.06 -15.36
CA THR A 87 -0.60 -23.84 -16.55
C THR A 87 0.43 -24.92 -16.89
N GLN A 88 1.72 -24.64 -16.73
CA GLN A 88 2.80 -25.60 -17.03
C GLN A 88 2.90 -26.72 -15.97
N GLY A 89 2.64 -26.41 -14.70
CA GLY A 89 2.62 -27.38 -13.60
C GLY A 89 1.51 -28.43 -13.69
N LEU A 90 0.47 -28.18 -14.50
CA LEU A 90 -0.56 -29.15 -14.85
C LEU A 90 -0.13 -30.09 -15.99
N GLU A 91 0.91 -29.75 -16.76
CA GLU A 91 1.30 -30.51 -17.97
C GLU A 91 2.67 -31.19 -17.90
N ALA A 92 3.69 -30.65 -17.24
CA ALA A 92 4.94 -31.36 -16.92
C ALA A 92 5.87 -30.53 -16.03
N ALA A 93 6.52 -31.20 -15.05
CA ALA A 93 7.68 -30.76 -14.26
C ALA A 93 7.71 -29.26 -13.88
N GLY A 94 7.30 -28.97 -12.64
CA GLY A 94 7.30 -27.62 -12.07
C GLY A 94 8.61 -26.85 -12.29
N VAL A 95 8.47 -25.62 -12.77
CA VAL A 95 9.59 -24.71 -12.99
C VAL A 95 10.27 -24.39 -11.66
N ASP A 96 11.59 -24.59 -11.58
CA ASP A 96 12.40 -24.21 -10.42
C ASP A 96 12.47 -22.68 -10.23
N SER A 97 13.05 -22.22 -9.12
CA SER A 97 13.15 -20.79 -8.83
C SER A 97 13.91 -19.99 -9.90
N VAL A 98 14.86 -20.62 -10.60
CA VAL A 98 15.66 -20.01 -11.67
C VAL A 98 14.82 -19.84 -12.93
N GLY A 99 14.03 -20.85 -13.31
CA GLY A 99 13.11 -20.77 -14.43
C GLY A 99 11.97 -19.80 -14.18
N TYR A 100 11.43 -19.73 -12.95
CA TYR A 100 10.41 -18.73 -12.60
C TYR A 100 10.95 -17.31 -12.78
N GLN A 101 12.16 -17.04 -12.33
CA GLN A 101 12.77 -15.73 -12.50
C GLN A 101 12.97 -15.38 -13.98
N LYS A 102 13.37 -16.35 -14.83
CA LYS A 102 13.44 -16.14 -16.29
C LYS A 102 12.08 -15.77 -16.89
N LEU A 103 10.99 -16.42 -16.46
CA LEU A 103 9.64 -16.07 -16.90
C LEU A 103 9.26 -14.64 -16.49
N VAL A 104 9.59 -14.24 -15.26
CA VAL A 104 9.38 -12.87 -14.79
C VAL A 104 10.16 -11.88 -15.65
N ASP A 105 11.43 -12.15 -15.96
CA ASP A 105 12.27 -11.23 -16.74
C ASP A 105 11.77 -11.08 -18.18
N VAL A 106 11.35 -12.17 -18.82
CA VAL A 106 10.77 -12.14 -20.18
C VAL A 106 9.45 -11.39 -20.19
N ALA A 107 8.57 -11.64 -19.20
CA ALA A 107 7.31 -10.93 -19.07
C ALA A 107 7.55 -9.43 -18.84
N ALA A 108 8.51 -9.06 -17.99
CA ALA A 108 8.86 -7.68 -17.72
C ALA A 108 9.34 -6.94 -18.96
N LYS A 109 10.25 -7.55 -19.75
CA LYS A 109 10.74 -6.98 -21.03
C LYS A 109 9.60 -6.76 -22.02
N THR A 110 8.72 -7.74 -22.16
CA THR A 110 7.55 -7.67 -23.05
C THR A 110 6.59 -6.56 -22.63
N LEU A 111 6.31 -6.44 -21.33
CA LEU A 111 5.43 -5.42 -20.78
C LEU A 111 6.00 -4.00 -20.94
N LEU A 112 7.32 -3.84 -20.79
CA LEU A 112 8.01 -2.56 -21.01
C LEU A 112 7.99 -2.11 -22.48
N ALA A 113 8.11 -3.05 -23.42
CA ALA A 113 8.03 -2.77 -24.85
C ALA A 113 6.59 -2.52 -25.34
N GLY A 114 5.59 -2.92 -24.55
CA GLY A 114 4.17 -2.84 -24.89
C GLY A 114 3.49 -1.50 -24.56
N LYS A 115 2.18 -1.45 -24.81
CA LYS A 115 1.35 -0.30 -24.43
C LYS A 115 1.24 -0.22 -22.90
N LYS A 116 1.55 0.94 -22.31
CA LYS A 116 1.48 1.20 -20.86
C LYS A 116 0.14 0.81 -20.21
N ARG A 117 -0.98 0.91 -20.94
CA ARG A 117 -2.31 0.51 -20.44
C ARG A 117 -2.35 -0.96 -19.98
N LYS A 118 -1.67 -1.86 -20.69
CA LYS A 118 -1.61 -3.30 -20.36
C LYS A 118 -0.99 -3.60 -19.00
N LEU A 119 -0.24 -2.66 -18.44
CA LEU A 119 0.29 -2.79 -17.08
C LEU A 119 -0.82 -2.76 -16.03
N TRP A 120 -1.96 -2.11 -16.34
CA TRP A 120 -3.04 -1.81 -15.40
C TRP A 120 -4.26 -2.70 -15.58
N ASP A 121 -4.42 -3.31 -16.74
CA ASP A 121 -5.53 -4.21 -17.03
C ASP A 121 -5.52 -5.38 -16.02
N GLU A 122 -6.68 -5.64 -15.44
CA GLU A 122 -7.00 -6.88 -14.73
C GLU A 122 -7.32 -7.87 -15.85
N ASP A 123 -6.38 -8.78 -16.16
CA ASP A 123 -6.71 -9.88 -17.09
C ASP A 123 -7.66 -10.84 -16.37
#